data_AF-A0A558IMC6-F1
#
_entry.id   AF-A0A558IMC6-F1
#
_cell.length_a   1.000
_cell.length_b   1.000
_cell.length_c   1.000
_cell.angle_alpha   90.00
_cell.angle_beta   90.00
_cell.angle_gamma   90.00
#
_symmetry.space_group_name_H-M   'P 1'
#
loop_
_entity.id
_entity.type
_entity.pdbx_description
1 polymer ?
#
loop_
_entity_poly.entity_id
_entity_poly.type
_entity_poly.pdbx_seq_one_letter_code
_entity_poly.pdbx_strand_id
1 'polypeptide(L)'
;MVPNQQYAIEWFADGESTGEICTVTANELGELESCDFTVPNDLSKPTVYSSQVFAADASGQPTGTLLLADSFLADPTVVKYDETKGTAKEKDLEAKPSFDNPNTDAVEEMPEGATFEFADPAAAEKLGLTIDAKTGVITWPADKQVEGQNEALVKVTWTPAEGADPVSREVPAKFDLKAPAAKDNETYDPKGQDQEVPVGGTPDPKKNIENAGDLPEDTKYEYKETP
;
A
#
# COMPACT_ATOMS: atom_id res chain seq x y z
N MET A 1 3.51 -26.90 -36.78
CA MET A 1 4.21 -26.30 -37.95
C MET A 1 4.75 -27.40 -38.86
N VAL A 2 5.21 -27.08 -40.07
CA VAL A 2 5.85 -28.07 -40.96
C VAL A 2 7.20 -28.47 -40.36
N PRO A 3 7.47 -29.77 -40.13
CA PRO A 3 8.73 -30.22 -39.54
C PRO A 3 9.96 -29.77 -40.34
N ASN A 4 11.04 -29.42 -39.64
CA ASN A 4 12.31 -28.98 -40.21
C ASN A 4 12.23 -27.71 -41.08
N GLN A 5 11.15 -26.95 -40.97
CA GLN A 5 10.97 -25.65 -41.62
C GLN A 5 11.33 -24.51 -40.67
N GLN A 6 11.92 -23.44 -41.20
CA GLN A 6 12.19 -22.21 -40.46
C GLN A 6 10.96 -21.30 -40.39
N TYR A 7 10.79 -20.67 -39.24
CA TYR A 7 9.75 -19.70 -38.92
C TYR A 7 10.38 -18.51 -38.21
N ALA A 8 9.75 -17.34 -38.35
CA ALA A 8 10.14 -16.14 -37.62
C ALA A 8 9.05 -15.84 -36.59
N ILE A 9 9.45 -15.63 -35.34
CA ILE A 9 8.58 -15.14 -34.26
C ILE A 9 8.97 -13.69 -34.03
N GLU A 10 8.00 -12.78 -34.14
CA GLU A 10 8.19 -11.36 -33.89
C GLU A 10 7.23 -10.90 -32.79
N TRP A 11 7.74 -10.05 -31.90
CA TRP A 11 6.97 -9.47 -30.81
C TRP A 11 6.42 -8.10 -31.19
N PHE A 12 5.19 -7.83 -30.76
CA PHE A 12 4.50 -6.57 -31.01
C PHE A 12 3.94 -6.03 -29.70
N ALA A 13 3.98 -4.70 -29.54
CA ALA A 13 3.36 -3.95 -28.46
C ALA A 13 2.25 -3.06 -29.06
N ASP A 14 1.01 -3.23 -28.60
CA ASP A 14 -0.17 -2.55 -29.15
C ASP A 14 -0.30 -2.65 -30.69
N GLY A 15 0.18 -3.76 -31.27
CA GLY A 15 0.18 -4.00 -32.71
C GLY A 15 1.36 -3.37 -33.48
N GLU A 16 2.24 -2.63 -32.80
CA GLU A 16 3.49 -2.12 -33.37
C GLU A 16 4.65 -3.08 -33.09
N SER A 17 5.51 -3.33 -34.09
CA SER A 17 6.67 -4.21 -33.91
C SER A 17 7.62 -3.65 -32.86
N THR A 18 8.08 -4.52 -31.94
CA THR A 18 9.14 -4.17 -30.99
C THR A 18 10.53 -4.26 -31.64
N GLY A 19 10.63 -4.84 -32.83
CA GLY A 19 11.89 -5.18 -33.49
C GLY A 19 12.55 -6.44 -32.95
N GLU A 20 11.99 -7.10 -31.93
CA GLU A 20 12.49 -8.36 -31.41
C GLU A 20 11.99 -9.53 -32.26
N ILE A 21 12.93 -10.17 -32.95
CA ILE A 21 12.65 -11.27 -33.88
C ILE A 21 13.55 -12.46 -33.53
N CYS A 22 12.95 -13.64 -33.42
CA CYS A 22 13.65 -14.92 -33.34
C CYS A 22 13.38 -15.77 -34.58
N THR A 23 14.43 -16.34 -35.16
CA THR A 23 14.28 -17.40 -36.17
C THR A 23 14.35 -18.76 -35.47
N VAL A 24 13.31 -19.56 -35.61
CA VAL A 24 13.20 -20.89 -35.00
C VAL A 24 12.98 -21.96 -36.07
N THR A 25 13.46 -23.18 -35.82
CA THR A 25 13.22 -24.33 -36.71
C THR A 25 12.26 -25.29 -36.03
N ALA A 26 11.19 -25.68 -36.72
CA ALA A 26 10.24 -26.63 -36.17
C ALA A 26 10.87 -28.02 -36.03
N ASN A 27 10.67 -28.66 -34.88
CA ASN A 27 11.15 -30.02 -34.65
C ASN A 27 10.36 -31.07 -35.48
N GLU A 28 10.68 -32.36 -35.32
CA GLU A 28 10.02 -33.45 -36.06
C GLU A 28 8.51 -33.54 -35.81
N LEU A 29 8.03 -33.05 -34.67
CA LEU A 29 6.61 -32.98 -34.30
C LEU A 29 5.95 -31.67 -34.75
N GLY A 30 6.71 -30.75 -35.32
CA GLY A 30 6.24 -29.43 -35.73
C GLY A 30 6.11 -28.42 -34.58
N GLU A 31 6.75 -28.67 -33.44
CA GLU A 31 6.81 -27.75 -32.30
C GLU A 31 7.90 -26.71 -32.53
N LEU A 32 7.67 -25.50 -32.00
CA LEU A 32 8.63 -24.40 -32.08
C LEU A 32 9.27 -24.19 -30.70
N GLU A 33 10.56 -23.88 -30.69
CA GLU A 33 11.22 -23.41 -29.48
C GLU A 33 10.67 -22.03 -29.06
N SER A 34 10.72 -21.74 -27.75
CA SER A 34 10.29 -20.44 -27.21
C SER A 34 11.19 -19.32 -27.70
N CYS A 35 10.59 -18.19 -28.05
CA CYS A 35 11.27 -16.92 -28.25
C CYS A 35 10.92 -16.02 -27.07
N ASP A 36 11.83 -15.93 -26.10
CA ASP A 36 11.56 -15.21 -24.86
C ASP A 36 11.47 -13.70 -25.12
N PHE A 37 10.57 -13.04 -24.39
CA PHE A 37 10.40 -11.59 -24.41
C PHE A 37 10.32 -11.09 -22.98
N THR A 38 11.01 -10.00 -22.70
CA THR A 38 10.94 -9.33 -21.39
C THR A 38 10.15 -8.04 -21.54
N VAL A 39 9.00 -7.98 -20.87
CA VAL A 39 8.19 -6.76 -20.81
C VAL A 39 9.01 -5.65 -20.14
N PRO A 40 9.11 -4.46 -20.76
CA PRO A 40 9.73 -3.29 -20.13
C PRO A 40 9.10 -2.98 -18.77
N ASN A 41 9.91 -2.58 -17.78
CA ASN A 41 9.42 -2.27 -16.43
C ASN A 41 8.92 -0.83 -16.28
N ASP A 42 9.18 0.02 -17.27
CA ASP A 42 8.88 1.46 -17.33
C ASP A 42 7.63 1.78 -18.16
N LEU A 43 6.73 0.80 -18.31
CA LEU A 43 5.47 1.02 -19.00
C LEU A 43 4.62 2.08 -18.30
N SER A 44 4.18 3.08 -19.06
CA SER A 44 3.32 4.16 -18.58
C SER A 44 1.82 3.86 -18.70
N LYS A 45 1.46 2.78 -19.41
CA LYS A 45 0.06 2.37 -19.62
C LYS A 45 -0.04 0.86 -19.82
N PRO A 46 -1.23 0.29 -19.57
CA PRO A 46 -1.56 -1.07 -19.99
C PRO A 46 -1.24 -1.26 -21.48
N THR A 47 -0.51 -2.33 -21.81
CA THR A 47 0.02 -2.59 -23.16
C THR A 47 -0.25 -4.04 -23.55
N VAL A 48 -0.84 -4.26 -24.72
CA VAL A 48 -1.06 -5.61 -25.24
C VAL A 48 0.19 -6.07 -25.97
N TYR A 49 0.83 -7.11 -25.47
CA TYR A 49 1.92 -7.77 -26.16
C TYR A 49 1.39 -8.95 -26.95
N SER A 50 1.88 -9.12 -28.18
CA SER A 50 1.58 -10.31 -28.97
C SER A 50 2.84 -10.93 -29.55
N SER A 51 2.90 -12.26 -29.49
CA SER A 51 3.84 -13.06 -30.27
C SER A 51 3.15 -13.45 -31.56
N GLN A 52 3.81 -13.19 -32.69
CA GLN A 52 3.26 -13.52 -34.00
C GLN A 52 4.27 -14.37 -34.77
N VAL A 53 3.79 -15.50 -35.28
CA VAL A 53 4.60 -16.47 -36.03
C VAL A 53 4.36 -16.27 -37.52
N PHE A 54 5.42 -16.00 -38.25
CA PHE A 54 5.45 -15.84 -39.69
C PHE A 54 6.23 -16.97 -40.36
N ALA A 55 5.93 -17.24 -41.64
CA ALA A 55 6.87 -17.98 -42.46
C ALA A 55 8.16 -17.17 -42.60
N ALA A 56 9.33 -17.81 -42.46
CA ALA A 56 10.63 -17.16 -42.62
C ALA A 56 11.09 -17.20 -44.08
N ASP A 57 11.74 -16.13 -44.55
CA ASP A 57 12.45 -16.12 -45.82
C ASP A 57 13.83 -16.82 -45.71
N ALA A 58 14.59 -16.85 -46.81
CA ALA A 58 15.91 -17.49 -46.84
C ALA A 58 16.95 -16.84 -45.92
N SER A 59 16.68 -15.62 -45.41
CA SER A 59 17.51 -14.91 -44.45
C SER A 59 17.05 -15.08 -43.00
N GLY A 60 15.95 -15.80 -42.78
CA GLY A 60 15.34 -16.00 -41.46
C GLY A 60 14.39 -14.88 -41.04
N GLN A 61 14.09 -13.92 -41.93
CA GLN A 61 13.21 -12.79 -41.63
C GLN A 61 11.73 -13.14 -41.83
N PRO A 62 10.82 -12.52 -41.05
CA PRO A 62 9.39 -12.73 -41.21
C PRO A 62 8.92 -12.27 -42.59
N THR A 63 8.21 -13.14 -43.28
CA THR A 63 7.43 -12.78 -44.46
C THR A 63 6.08 -12.20 -44.04
N GLY A 64 5.35 -11.54 -44.95
CA GLY A 64 4.02 -10.98 -44.65
C GLY A 64 2.89 -11.98 -44.40
N THR A 65 3.18 -13.29 -44.23
CA THR A 65 2.17 -14.33 -44.00
C THR A 65 2.15 -14.72 -42.53
N LEU A 66 1.18 -14.19 -41.79
CA LEU A 66 0.90 -14.56 -40.39
C LEU A 66 0.31 -15.98 -40.33
N LEU A 67 0.89 -16.84 -39.51
CA LEU A 67 0.48 -18.24 -39.35
C LEU A 67 -0.23 -18.49 -38.02
N LEU A 68 0.28 -17.90 -36.95
CA LEU A 68 -0.25 -18.00 -35.59
C LEU A 68 0.03 -16.69 -34.86
N ALA A 69 -0.84 -16.35 -33.92
CA ALA A 69 -0.61 -15.26 -32.98
C ALA A 69 -1.16 -15.65 -31.62
N ASP A 70 -0.49 -15.17 -30.57
CA ASP A 70 -0.98 -15.22 -29.20
C ASP A 70 -0.66 -13.90 -28.51
N SER A 71 -1.43 -13.51 -27.50
CA SER A 71 -1.30 -12.20 -26.86
C SER A 71 -1.57 -12.24 -25.36
N PHE A 72 -0.96 -11.31 -24.64
CA PHE A 72 -1.23 -11.04 -23.23
C PHE A 72 -1.26 -9.55 -22.95
N LEU A 73 -1.89 -9.15 -21.85
CA LEU A 73 -1.93 -7.77 -21.38
C LEU A 73 -0.89 -7.57 -20.27
N ALA A 74 0.00 -6.59 -20.43
CA ALA A 74 0.87 -6.11 -19.38
C ALA A 74 0.24 -4.90 -18.69
N ASP A 75 0.00 -5.00 -17.39
CA ASP A 75 -0.53 -3.93 -16.56
C ASP A 75 0.59 -3.35 -15.67
N PRO A 76 1.00 -2.07 -15.86
CA PRO A 76 2.04 -1.45 -15.07
C PRO A 76 1.58 -0.92 -13.71
N THR A 77 0.29 -1.05 -13.37
CA THR A 77 -0.27 -0.45 -12.15
C THR A 77 0.41 -1.00 -10.90
N VAL A 78 1.09 -0.13 -10.17
CA VAL A 78 1.69 -0.40 -8.85
C VAL A 78 0.90 0.37 -7.81
N VAL A 79 0.33 -0.34 -6.84
CA VAL A 79 -0.37 0.26 -5.69
C VAL A 79 0.42 0.04 -4.41
N LYS A 80 0.52 1.06 -3.56
CA LYS A 80 1.23 0.98 -2.28
C LYS A 80 0.52 1.79 -1.19
N TYR A 81 0.71 1.38 0.07
CA TYR A 81 0.41 2.19 1.24
C TYR A 81 1.72 2.55 1.92
N ASP A 82 1.94 3.85 2.15
CA ASP A 82 3.08 4.28 2.95
C ASP A 82 2.90 3.85 4.41
N GLU A 83 4.02 3.56 5.07
CA GLU A 83 4.02 3.19 6.48
C GLU A 83 3.52 4.35 7.35
N THR A 84 2.44 4.12 8.09
CA THR A 84 1.87 5.12 8.99
C THR A 84 2.54 5.03 10.35
N LYS A 85 3.23 6.11 10.75
CA LYS A 85 3.92 6.21 12.05
C LYS A 85 3.22 7.20 12.97
N GLY A 86 3.22 6.91 14.26
CA GLY A 86 2.64 7.83 15.23
C GLY A 86 2.71 7.36 16.67
N THR A 87 1.93 8.01 17.53
CA THR A 87 1.69 7.61 18.91
C THR A 87 0.28 7.05 19.01
N ALA A 88 0.11 5.87 19.59
CA ALA A 88 -1.20 5.27 19.73
C ALA A 88 -2.12 6.16 20.59
N LYS A 89 -3.39 6.24 20.19
CA LYS A 89 -4.48 6.92 20.91
C LYS A 89 -4.38 8.44 20.96
N GLU A 90 -3.45 9.06 20.23
CA GLU A 90 -3.31 10.51 20.16
C GLU A 90 -4.40 11.16 19.29
N LYS A 91 -4.67 10.54 18.14
CA LYS A 91 -5.68 10.96 17.16
C LYS A 91 -6.02 9.83 16.21
N ASP A 92 -7.10 9.98 15.45
CA ASP A 92 -7.42 9.08 14.35
C ASP A 92 -6.31 9.13 13.29
N LEU A 93 -6.02 7.98 12.70
CA LEU A 93 -5.03 7.84 11.65
C LEU A 93 -5.71 7.49 10.33
N GLU A 94 -5.16 8.02 9.25
CA GLU A 94 -5.55 7.68 7.88
C GLU A 94 -4.32 7.15 7.13
N ALA A 95 -4.49 6.02 6.43
CA ALA A 95 -3.53 5.54 5.44
C ALA A 95 -4.19 5.58 4.06
N LYS A 96 -3.54 6.22 3.08
CA LYS A 96 -4.08 6.40 1.73
C LYS A 96 -3.25 5.57 0.74
N PRO A 97 -3.88 4.87 -0.20
CA PRO A 97 -3.13 4.23 -1.27
C PRO A 97 -2.52 5.31 -2.16
N SER A 98 -1.37 4.99 -2.74
CA SER A 98 -0.80 5.71 -3.87
C SER A 98 -0.58 4.74 -5.02
N PHE A 99 -0.70 5.27 -6.24
CA PHE A 99 -0.47 4.57 -7.48
C PHE A 99 0.76 5.22 -8.09
N ASP A 100 1.88 4.50 -8.07
CA ASP A 100 3.17 5.07 -8.41
C ASP A 100 4.12 3.94 -8.83
N ASN A 101 4.42 3.86 -10.12
CA ASN A 101 5.41 2.92 -10.64
C ASN A 101 6.81 3.48 -10.39
N PRO A 102 7.63 2.88 -9.52
CA PRO A 102 8.93 3.44 -9.17
C PRO A 102 9.96 3.41 -10.31
N ASN A 103 9.62 2.80 -11.45
CA ASN A 103 10.48 2.75 -12.64
C ASN A 103 10.18 3.89 -13.63
N THR A 104 9.17 4.72 -13.37
CA THR A 104 8.77 5.86 -14.20
C THR A 104 8.80 7.15 -13.38
N ASP A 105 9.02 8.29 -14.05
CA ASP A 105 8.85 9.62 -13.44
C ASP A 105 7.40 10.13 -13.59
N ALA A 106 6.54 9.35 -14.23
CA ALA A 106 5.14 9.70 -14.42
C ALA A 106 4.41 9.59 -13.08
N VAL A 107 3.49 10.52 -12.83
CA VAL A 107 2.57 10.39 -11.70
C VAL A 107 1.39 9.58 -12.19
N GLU A 108 1.22 8.36 -11.66
CA GLU A 108 0.04 7.55 -11.93
C GLU A 108 -1.14 7.95 -11.03
N GLU A 109 -2.33 7.76 -11.57
CA GLU A 109 -3.58 8.02 -10.85
C GLU A 109 -4.25 6.68 -10.52
N MET A 110 -5.15 6.71 -9.54
CA MET A 110 -5.98 5.55 -9.23
C MET A 110 -6.79 5.12 -10.46
N PRO A 111 -6.74 3.84 -10.87
CA PRO A 111 -7.51 3.35 -11.99
C PRO A 111 -9.01 3.61 -11.81
N GLU A 112 -9.68 3.98 -12.89
CA GLU A 112 -11.13 4.21 -12.86
C GLU A 112 -11.87 2.94 -12.42
N GLY A 113 -12.80 3.10 -11.48
CA GLY A 113 -13.58 1.98 -10.96
C GLY A 113 -12.81 1.02 -10.05
N ALA A 114 -11.59 1.35 -9.63
CA ALA A 114 -10.86 0.58 -8.63
C ALA A 114 -11.69 0.45 -7.34
N THR A 115 -11.67 -0.76 -6.75
CA THR A 115 -12.36 -1.07 -5.50
C THR A 115 -11.39 -1.67 -4.49
N PHE A 116 -11.69 -1.44 -3.21
CA PHE A 116 -10.81 -1.78 -2.10
C PHE A 116 -11.59 -2.54 -1.02
N GLU A 117 -10.98 -3.61 -0.53
CA GLU A 117 -11.48 -4.38 0.61
C GLU A 117 -10.30 -4.94 1.41
N PHE A 118 -10.50 -5.26 2.68
CA PHE A 118 -9.48 -6.01 3.42
C PHE A 118 -9.44 -7.46 2.91
N ALA A 119 -8.25 -7.97 2.62
CA ALA A 119 -8.06 -9.37 2.24
C ALA A 119 -8.40 -10.33 3.39
N ASP A 120 -8.18 -9.89 4.64
CA ASP A 120 -8.69 -10.53 5.86
C ASP A 120 -9.55 -9.54 6.67
N PRO A 121 -10.87 -9.49 6.42
CA PRO A 121 -11.78 -8.62 7.15
C PRO A 121 -11.82 -8.89 8.66
N ALA A 122 -11.61 -10.14 9.09
CA ALA A 122 -11.67 -10.51 10.50
C ALA A 122 -10.43 -10.00 11.27
N ALA A 123 -9.25 -10.01 10.63
CA ALA A 123 -8.06 -9.39 11.21
C ALA A 123 -8.21 -7.85 11.30
N ALA A 124 -8.73 -7.22 10.26
CA ALA A 124 -8.97 -5.78 10.24
C ALA A 124 -10.00 -5.35 11.31
N GLU A 125 -11.08 -6.12 11.48
CA GLU A 125 -12.10 -5.87 12.50
C GLU A 125 -11.53 -5.94 13.92
N LYS A 126 -10.64 -6.91 14.20
CA LYS A 126 -9.95 -7.01 15.50
C LYS A 126 -9.11 -5.78 15.84
N LEU A 127 -8.54 -5.13 14.83
CA LEU A 127 -7.80 -3.87 14.99
C LEU A 127 -8.74 -2.65 15.01
N GLY A 128 -10.01 -2.81 14.66
CA GLY A 128 -10.98 -1.71 14.54
C GLY A 128 -10.73 -0.82 13.31
N LEU A 129 -10.10 -1.38 12.27
CA LEU A 129 -9.84 -0.67 11.02
C LEU A 129 -11.09 -0.64 10.14
N THR A 130 -11.27 0.46 9.42
CA THR A 130 -12.25 0.57 8.34
C THR A 130 -11.56 0.98 7.05
N ILE A 131 -12.15 0.65 5.91
CA ILE A 131 -11.65 1.04 4.59
C ILE A 131 -12.80 1.57 3.75
N ASP A 132 -12.58 2.69 3.07
CA ASP A 132 -13.50 3.20 2.06
C ASP A 132 -13.32 2.42 0.76
N ALA A 133 -14.37 1.73 0.32
CA ALA A 133 -14.30 0.79 -0.79
C ALA A 133 -13.99 1.43 -2.16
N LYS A 134 -14.07 2.76 -2.29
CA LYS A 134 -13.85 3.49 -3.55
C LYS A 134 -12.52 4.23 -3.60
N THR A 135 -12.07 4.72 -2.46
CA THR A 135 -10.85 5.53 -2.34
C THR A 135 -9.69 4.76 -1.74
N GLY A 136 -9.96 3.62 -1.09
CA GLY A 136 -8.97 2.83 -0.38
C GLY A 136 -8.47 3.48 0.90
N VAL A 137 -9.01 4.62 1.32
CA VAL A 137 -8.57 5.26 2.57
C VAL A 137 -8.91 4.34 3.73
N ILE A 138 -7.88 3.92 4.46
CA ILE A 138 -8.00 3.17 5.70
C ILE A 138 -8.08 4.17 6.85
N THR A 139 -9.03 3.99 7.76
CA THR A 139 -9.14 4.77 8.98
C THR A 139 -8.90 3.87 10.19
N TRP A 140 -8.05 4.34 11.11
CA TRP A 140 -7.82 3.72 12.41
C TRP A 140 -8.21 4.66 13.55
N PRO A 141 -9.38 4.45 14.19
CA PRO A 141 -9.84 5.29 15.29
C PRO A 141 -8.89 5.28 16.49
N ALA A 142 -8.67 6.43 17.11
CA ALA A 142 -7.73 6.62 18.21
C ALA A 142 -7.96 5.63 19.36
N ASP A 143 -9.21 5.41 19.76
CA ASP A 143 -9.58 4.54 20.88
C ASP A 143 -9.34 3.04 20.61
N LYS A 144 -9.18 2.66 19.33
CA LYS A 144 -8.92 1.28 18.89
C LYS A 144 -7.44 0.99 18.64
N GLN A 145 -6.59 2.01 18.60
CA GLN A 145 -5.19 1.85 18.26
C GLN A 145 -4.43 1.00 19.29
N VAL A 146 -3.58 0.13 18.76
CA VAL A 146 -2.68 -0.74 19.51
C VAL A 146 -1.25 -0.33 19.21
N GLU A 147 -0.41 -0.24 20.25
CA GLU A 147 1.01 0.07 20.10
C GLU A 147 1.79 -1.07 19.40
N GLY A 148 2.94 -0.72 18.84
CA GLY A 148 3.82 -1.62 18.09
C GLY A 148 3.50 -1.67 16.59
N GLN A 149 4.04 -2.71 15.96
CA GLN A 149 3.88 -2.97 14.53
C GLN A 149 2.58 -3.72 14.26
N ASN A 150 1.75 -3.13 13.41
CA ASN A 150 0.47 -3.68 12.99
C ASN A 150 0.38 -3.63 11.46
N GLU A 151 -0.32 -4.60 10.87
CA GLU A 151 -0.45 -4.70 9.41
C GLU A 151 -1.87 -5.17 9.05
N ALA A 152 -2.42 -4.61 7.98
CA ALA A 152 -3.62 -5.10 7.32
C ALA A 152 -3.35 -5.28 5.83
N LEU A 153 -3.71 -6.44 5.28
CA LEU A 153 -3.65 -6.68 3.83
C LEU A 153 -4.90 -6.12 3.17
N VAL A 154 -4.71 -5.25 2.17
CA VAL A 154 -5.77 -4.68 1.35
C VAL A 154 -5.75 -5.35 -0.01
N LYS A 155 -6.89 -5.91 -0.42
CA LYS A 155 -7.12 -6.36 -1.77
C LYS A 155 -7.69 -5.21 -2.59
N VAL A 156 -6.95 -4.81 -3.61
CA VAL A 156 -7.33 -3.78 -4.58
C VAL A 156 -7.71 -4.47 -5.88
N THR A 157 -8.85 -4.12 -6.47
CA THR A 157 -9.35 -4.72 -7.72
C THR A 157 -9.69 -3.63 -8.74
N TRP A 158 -9.21 -3.76 -9.97
CA TRP A 158 -9.51 -2.83 -11.06
C TRP A 158 -9.53 -3.57 -12.41
N THR A 159 -10.00 -2.88 -13.45
CA THR A 159 -9.95 -3.37 -14.83
C THR A 159 -8.85 -2.60 -15.57
N PRO A 160 -7.78 -3.27 -16.04
CA PRO A 160 -6.62 -2.58 -16.60
C PRO A 160 -6.88 -1.97 -17.99
N ALA A 161 -7.76 -2.57 -18.78
CA ALA A 161 -8.13 -2.04 -20.10
C ALA A 161 -9.57 -2.41 -20.45
N GLU A 162 -10.19 -1.65 -21.35
CA GLU A 162 -11.53 -1.97 -21.84
C GLU A 162 -11.57 -3.38 -22.44
N GLY A 163 -12.53 -4.19 -22.00
CA GLY A 163 -12.68 -5.58 -22.44
C GLY A 163 -11.73 -6.58 -21.77
N ALA A 164 -10.82 -6.14 -20.89
CA ALA A 164 -10.02 -7.03 -20.05
C ALA A 164 -10.79 -7.52 -18.83
N ASP A 165 -10.43 -8.69 -18.33
CA ASP A 165 -10.93 -9.18 -17.05
C ASP A 165 -10.36 -8.34 -15.88
N PRO A 166 -11.13 -8.14 -14.79
CA PRO A 166 -10.62 -7.49 -13.61
C PRO A 166 -9.44 -8.25 -13.00
N VAL A 167 -8.46 -7.49 -12.51
CA VAL A 167 -7.29 -8.00 -11.81
C VAL A 167 -7.32 -7.54 -10.35
N SER A 168 -6.69 -8.31 -9.48
CA SER A 168 -6.53 -7.95 -8.07
C SER A 168 -5.07 -8.03 -7.61
N ARG A 169 -4.70 -7.14 -6.69
CA ARG A 169 -3.44 -7.19 -5.94
C ARG A 169 -3.71 -7.09 -4.45
N GLU A 170 -2.95 -7.84 -3.66
CA GLU A 170 -2.93 -7.71 -2.21
C GLU A 170 -1.72 -6.87 -1.81
N VAL A 171 -1.97 -5.79 -1.05
CA VAL A 171 -0.94 -4.85 -0.61
C VAL A 171 -1.01 -4.63 0.90
N PRO A 172 0.14 -4.66 1.60
CA PRO A 172 0.16 -4.43 3.03
C PRO A 172 0.05 -2.93 3.35
N ALA A 173 -0.86 -2.58 4.24
CA ALA A 173 -0.89 -1.31 4.95
C ALA A 173 -0.29 -1.49 6.33
N LYS A 174 0.85 -0.82 6.60
CA LYS A 174 1.64 -0.97 7.82
C LYS A 174 1.49 0.24 8.73
N PHE A 175 1.39 -0.04 10.03
CA PHE A 175 1.30 0.94 11.09
C PHE A 175 2.35 0.64 12.17
N ASP A 176 3.15 1.64 12.52
CA ASP A 176 4.15 1.54 13.59
C ASP A 176 3.87 2.62 14.64
N LEU A 177 3.20 2.22 15.71
CA LEU A 177 2.70 3.12 16.74
C LEU A 177 3.51 3.00 18.03
N LYS A 178 4.02 4.13 18.52
CA LYS A 178 4.66 4.19 19.83
C LYS A 178 3.62 4.20 20.94
N ALA A 179 4.00 3.68 22.10
CA ALA A 179 3.23 3.82 23.32
C ALA A 179 2.99 5.32 23.61
N PRO A 180 1.77 5.70 24.05
CA PRO A 180 1.55 7.05 24.55
C PRO A 180 2.43 7.31 25.78
N ALA A 181 2.83 8.57 25.97
CA ALA A 181 3.46 8.98 27.21
C ALA A 181 2.51 8.69 28.39
N ALA A 182 3.07 8.23 29.50
CA ALA A 182 2.31 8.09 30.74
C ALA A 182 1.71 9.44 31.11
N LYS A 183 0.45 9.45 31.56
CA LYS A 183 -0.19 10.69 32.00
C LYS A 183 0.43 11.13 33.32
N ASP A 184 0.44 12.43 33.58
CA ASP A 184 1.00 12.96 34.83
C ASP A 184 0.29 12.39 36.06
N ASN A 185 -1.03 12.20 36.00
CA ASN A 185 -1.79 11.59 37.11
C ASN A 185 -1.52 10.10 37.32
N GLU A 186 -0.90 9.42 36.36
CA GLU A 186 -0.43 8.03 36.48
C GLU A 186 1.04 7.98 36.95
N THR A 187 1.77 9.09 36.81
CA THR A 187 3.21 9.19 37.07
C THR A 187 3.52 9.86 38.41
N TYR A 188 2.73 10.86 38.81
CA TYR A 188 2.93 11.66 40.01
C TYR A 188 1.80 11.43 41.02
N ASP A 189 2.18 11.21 42.28
CA ASP A 189 1.26 11.01 43.41
C ASP A 189 1.40 12.17 44.42
N PRO A 190 0.42 13.10 44.49
CA PRO A 190 0.47 14.23 45.42
C PRO A 190 0.24 13.76 46.86
N LYS A 191 1.20 14.04 47.75
CA LYS A 191 1.14 13.67 49.16
C LYS A 191 0.63 14.84 49.99
N GLY A 192 -0.46 14.63 50.71
CA GLY A 192 -1.03 15.63 51.61
C GLY A 192 -0.17 15.84 52.86
N GLN A 193 -0.15 17.08 53.35
CA GLN A 193 0.40 17.47 54.64
C GLN A 193 -0.48 18.51 55.33
N ASP A 194 -0.35 18.58 56.65
CA ASP A 194 -0.96 19.62 57.45
C ASP A 194 -0.19 20.95 57.30
N GLN A 195 -0.90 22.06 57.40
CA GLN A 195 -0.31 23.40 57.49
C GLN A 195 -0.84 24.12 58.73
N GLU A 196 -0.01 24.94 59.34
CA GLU A 196 -0.44 25.84 60.41
C GLU A 196 -0.74 27.23 59.85
N VAL A 197 -1.94 27.74 60.15
CA VAL A 197 -2.37 29.10 59.80
C VAL A 197 -2.89 29.83 61.05
N PRO A 198 -2.66 31.16 61.16
CA PRO A 198 -3.20 31.95 62.25
C PRO A 198 -4.73 32.02 62.17
N VAL A 199 -5.39 32.26 63.31
CA VAL A 199 -6.83 32.48 63.38
C VAL A 199 -7.23 33.65 62.48
N GLY A 200 -8.16 33.40 61.54
CA GLY A 200 -8.58 34.37 60.53
C GLY A 200 -7.67 34.47 59.29
N GLY A 201 -6.62 33.66 59.21
CA GLY A 201 -5.78 33.53 58.03
C GLY A 201 -6.39 32.65 56.93
N THR A 202 -5.92 32.82 55.70
CA THR A 202 -6.29 32.00 54.54
C THR A 202 -5.19 30.96 54.28
N PRO A 203 -5.49 29.66 54.27
CA PRO A 203 -4.50 28.63 53.99
C PRO A 203 -4.15 28.58 52.50
N ASP A 204 -2.91 28.19 52.18
CA ASP A 204 -2.42 28.07 50.80
C ASP A 204 -2.55 26.61 50.34
N PRO A 205 -3.35 26.29 49.30
CA PRO A 205 -3.57 24.91 48.88
C PRO A 205 -2.27 24.22 48.42
N LYS A 206 -1.30 24.96 47.89
CA LYS A 206 0.00 24.39 47.49
C LYS A 206 0.80 23.93 48.70
N LYS A 207 0.68 24.62 49.85
CA LYS A 207 1.36 24.23 51.09
C LYS A 207 0.75 22.99 51.74
N ASN A 208 -0.46 22.58 51.38
CA ASN A 208 -1.01 21.30 51.83
C ASN A 208 -0.46 20.09 51.09
N ILE A 209 0.44 20.27 50.10
CA ILE A 209 1.05 19.17 49.35
C ILE A 209 2.54 19.11 49.68
N GLU A 210 2.98 18.04 50.32
CA GLU A 210 4.36 17.80 50.78
C GLU A 210 5.36 17.84 49.62
N ASN A 211 5.05 17.13 48.54
CA ASN A 211 5.89 16.98 47.36
C ASN A 211 5.51 17.94 46.22
N ALA A 212 5.00 19.13 46.54
CA ALA A 212 4.57 20.09 45.51
C ALA A 212 5.70 20.49 44.53
N GLY A 213 6.97 20.38 44.94
CA GLY A 213 8.14 20.63 44.08
C GLY A 213 8.50 19.50 43.12
N ASP A 214 7.96 18.30 43.35
CA ASP A 214 8.19 17.11 42.52
C ASP A 214 7.11 16.94 41.44
N LEU A 215 6.05 17.75 41.47
CA LEU A 215 4.97 17.75 40.47
C LEU A 215 5.34 18.63 39.26
N PRO A 216 4.74 18.41 38.08
CA PRO A 216 4.94 19.26 36.90
C PRO A 216 4.76 20.76 37.21
N GLU A 217 5.56 21.63 36.59
CA GLU A 217 5.61 23.07 36.92
C GLU A 217 4.27 23.80 36.74
N ASP A 218 3.40 23.30 35.87
CA ASP A 218 2.07 23.85 35.59
C ASP A 218 0.95 23.28 36.48
N THR A 219 1.29 22.47 37.49
CA THR A 219 0.34 21.93 38.47
C THR A 219 -0.42 23.03 39.21
N LYS A 220 -1.74 22.93 39.22
CA LYS A 220 -2.65 23.86 39.91
C LYS A 220 -3.15 23.27 41.23
N TYR A 221 -3.25 24.12 42.25
CA TYR A 221 -3.65 23.73 43.60
C TYR A 221 -4.86 24.55 44.02
N GLU A 222 -5.97 23.87 44.35
CA GLU A 222 -7.22 24.50 44.77
C GLU A 222 -7.87 23.67 45.88
N TYR A 223 -8.60 24.32 46.80
CA TYR A 223 -9.44 23.60 47.75
C TYR A 223 -10.78 23.22 47.10
N LYS A 224 -11.28 22.04 47.48
CA LYS A 224 -12.59 21.56 47.02
C LYS A 224 -13.74 22.46 47.52
N GLU A 225 -13.61 22.99 48.73
CA GLU A 225 -14.56 23.91 49.36
C GLU A 225 -13.78 25.11 49.92
N THR A 226 -14.44 26.26 50.04
CA THR A 226 -13.80 27.46 50.62
C THR A 226 -13.48 27.19 52.10
N PRO A 227 -12.20 27.24 52.51
CA PRO A 227 -11.77 26.93 53.89
C PRO A 227 -12.09 28.06 54.88
#